data_AF-A0A0L7FHS1-F1
#
_entry.id   AF-A0A0L7FHS1-F1
#
_cell.length_a   1.000
_cell.length_b   1.000
_cell.length_c   1.000
_cell.angle_alpha   90.00
_cell.angle_beta   90.00
_cell.angle_gamma   90.00
#
_symmetry.space_group_name_H-M   'P 1'
#
loop_
_entity.id
_entity.type
_entity.pdbx_description
1 polymer ?
#
loop_
_entity_poly.entity_id
_entity_poly.type
_entity_poly.pdbx_seq_one_letter_code
_entity_poly.pdbx_strand_id
1 'polypeptide(L)'
;QEENIALRLIKQHHDIEEPESSPASPEDTAPGSTGRSYFDEGGYVAGGSRDQDPYVRNRFNQAASDSLPSNRPVPDTRNAM
;
A
#
# COMPACT_ATOMS: atom_id res chain seq x y z
N GLN A 1 -10.21 -5.19 -38.47
CA GLN A 1 -9.25 -4.99 -37.37
C GLN A 1 -10.08 -4.87 -36.10
N GLU A 2 -10.08 -5.91 -35.28
CA GLU A 2 -10.74 -5.87 -33.97
C GLU A 2 -9.87 -5.04 -33.02
N GLU A 3 -10.44 -3.99 -32.44
CA GLU A 3 -9.71 -3.13 -31.50
C GLU A 3 -9.42 -3.94 -30.22
N ASN A 4 -8.15 -3.95 -29.79
CA ASN A 4 -7.73 -4.65 -28.59
C ASN A 4 -8.42 -4.01 -27.37
N ILE A 5 -9.19 -4.81 -26.63
CA ILE A 5 -10.01 -4.36 -25.48
C ILE A 5 -9.18 -3.56 -24.47
N ALA A 6 -7.88 -3.88 -24.31
CA ALA A 6 -6.99 -3.16 -23.41
C ALA A 6 -6.80 -1.69 -23.83
N LEU A 7 -6.69 -1.41 -25.13
CA LEU A 7 -6.53 -0.04 -25.65
C LEU A 7 -7.78 0.80 -25.44
N ARG A 8 -8.97 0.19 -25.55
CA ARG A 8 -10.23 0.86 -25.25
C ARG A 8 -10.35 1.23 -23.77
N LEU A 9 -9.88 0.35 -22.88
CA LEU A 9 -9.94 0.57 -21.44
C LEU A 9 -8.98 1.69 -20.99
N ILE A 10 -7.79 1.78 -21.57
CA ILE A 10 -6.83 2.87 -21.30
C ILE A 10 -7.40 4.23 -21.73
N LYS A 11 -8.00 4.32 -22.92
CA LYS A 11 -8.63 5.55 -23.41
C LYS A 11 -9.79 6.04 -22.51
N GLN A 12 -10.49 5.11 -21.87
CA GLN A 12 -11.63 5.43 -21.00
C GLN A 12 -11.22 5.93 -19.60
N HIS A 13 -9.98 5.67 -19.17
CA HIS A 13 -9.50 5.97 -17.81
C HIS A 13 -8.23 6.85 -17.82
N HIS A 14 -8.19 7.86 -18.69
CA HIS A 14 -7.10 8.85 -18.76
C HIS A 14 -6.91 9.64 -17.44
N ASP A 15 -7.95 9.77 -16.62
CA ASP A 15 -7.95 10.66 -15.44
C ASP A 15 -7.58 9.95 -14.13
N ILE A 16 -6.61 9.02 -14.15
CA ILE A 16 -6.03 8.54 -12.90
C ILE A 16 -5.04 9.61 -12.45
N GLU A 17 -5.49 10.50 -11.57
CA GLU A 17 -4.63 11.47 -10.88
C GLU A 17 -3.44 10.74 -10.26
N GLU A 18 -2.24 11.24 -10.54
CA GLU A 18 -1.04 10.76 -9.87
C GLU A 18 -1.26 10.86 -8.35
N PRO A 19 -0.93 9.82 -7.57
CA PRO A 19 -1.07 9.92 -6.13
C PRO A 19 -0.14 11.03 -5.63
N GLU A 20 -0.75 12.16 -5.28
CA GLU A 20 -0.12 13.28 -4.59
C GLU A 20 0.72 12.74 -3.43
N SER A 21 1.95 13.25 -3.40
CA SER A 21 3.01 13.10 -2.42
C SER A 21 2.58 12.51 -1.07
N SER A 22 3.21 11.39 -0.71
CA SER A 22 3.19 10.78 0.61
C SER A 22 3.27 11.85 1.72
N PRO A 23 2.38 11.87 2.73
CA PRO A 23 2.54 12.80 3.84
C PRO A 23 3.85 12.44 4.56
N ALA A 24 4.83 13.32 4.43
CA ALA A 24 6.10 13.21 5.14
C ALA A 24 5.80 12.99 6.63
N SER A 25 6.31 11.87 7.17
CA SER A 25 6.30 11.64 8.62
C SER A 25 7.10 12.76 9.28
N PRO A 26 6.62 13.38 10.38
CA PRO A 26 7.45 14.32 11.11
C PRO A 26 8.68 13.58 11.66
N GLU A 27 9.86 14.00 11.20
CA GLU A 27 11.14 13.52 11.71
C GLU A 27 11.37 14.06 13.13
N ASP A 28 10.91 13.34 14.16
CA ASP A 28 11.35 13.58 15.54
C ASP A 28 12.75 12.97 15.76
N THR A 29 13.77 13.66 15.25
CA THR A 29 15.18 13.34 15.50
C THR A 29 15.71 14.14 16.70
N ALA A 30 15.21 13.83 17.90
CA ALA A 30 15.85 14.27 19.14
C ALA A 30 16.83 13.20 19.65
N PRO A 31 18.15 13.49 19.79
CA PRO A 31 19.12 12.51 20.23
C PRO A 31 19.02 12.36 21.76
N GLY A 32 18.31 11.32 22.22
CA GLY A 32 18.23 11.00 23.66
C GLY A 32 16.93 10.38 24.15
N SER A 33 15.88 10.28 23.33
CA SER A 33 14.67 9.54 23.71
C SER A 33 14.84 8.05 23.40
N THR A 34 15.00 7.22 24.42
CA THR A 34 14.83 5.76 24.31
C THR A 34 13.37 5.34 24.15
N GLY A 35 12.43 6.29 24.07
CA GLY A 35 11.06 6.04 23.69
C GLY A 35 10.87 6.30 22.21
N ARG A 36 11.25 5.34 21.35
CA ARG A 36 10.60 5.26 20.03
C ARG A 36 9.12 5.06 20.34
N SER A 37 8.31 6.11 20.22
CA SER A 37 6.87 5.94 20.08
C SER A 37 6.69 4.94 18.95
N TYR A 38 6.24 3.74 19.28
CA TYR A 38 6.04 2.70 18.28
C TYR A 38 5.12 3.25 17.19
N PHE A 39 5.41 2.92 15.94
CA PHE A 39 4.54 3.29 14.83
C PHE A 39 3.16 2.68 15.04
N ASP A 40 2.12 3.52 15.04
CA ASP A 40 0.73 3.07 15.11
C ASP A 40 0.27 2.59 13.73
N GLU A 41 0.57 1.32 13.47
CA GLU A 41 0.20 0.65 12.22
C GLU A 41 -1.32 0.63 12.01
N GLY A 42 -2.09 0.42 13.09
CA GLY A 42 -3.55 0.35 13.03
C GLY A 42 -4.17 1.69 12.61
N GLY A 43 -3.71 2.78 13.23
CA GLY A 43 -4.13 4.13 12.87
C GLY A 43 -3.76 4.49 11.42
N TYR A 44 -2.57 4.12 10.98
CA TYR A 44 -2.11 4.39 9.62
C TYR A 44 -2.94 3.65 8.56
N VAL A 45 -3.17 2.35 8.73
CA VAL A 45 -3.95 1.53 7.78
C VAL A 45 -5.42 1.96 7.77
N ALA A 46 -5.99 2.32 8.93
CA ALA A 46 -7.36 2.80 9.02
C ALA A 46 -7.58 4.17 8.34
N GLY A 47 -6.53 4.99 8.24
CA GLY A 47 -6.56 6.26 7.50
C GLY A 47 -6.54 6.09 5.97
N GLY A 48 -6.21 4.90 5.47
CA GLY A 48 -6.29 4.59 4.05
C GLY A 48 -7.73 4.51 3.55
N SER A 49 -7.99 4.98 2.32
CA SER A 49 -9.27 4.74 1.68
C SER A 49 -9.51 3.23 1.53
N ARG A 50 -10.76 2.79 1.68
CA ARG A 50 -11.19 1.41 1.44
C ARG A 50 -12.23 1.41 0.33
N ASP A 51 -11.88 0.82 -0.79
CA ASP A 51 -12.79 0.63 -1.91
C ASP A 51 -13.72 -0.54 -1.60
N GLN A 52 -14.94 -0.53 -2.16
CA GLN A 52 -15.86 -1.66 -2.00
C GLN A 52 -15.31 -2.94 -2.63
N ASP A 53 -14.67 -2.81 -3.79
CA ASP A 53 -13.87 -3.87 -4.38
C ASP A 53 -12.39 -3.67 -3.99
N PRO A 54 -11.80 -4.60 -3.21
CA PRO A 54 -10.45 -4.45 -2.69
C PRO A 54 -9.36 -4.48 -3.77
N TYR A 55 -9.68 -4.80 -5.02
CA TYR A 55 -8.71 -4.88 -6.13
C TYR A 55 -8.68 -3.63 -7.02
N VAL A 56 -9.63 -2.70 -6.89
CA VAL A 56 -9.78 -1.59 -7.84
C VAL A 56 -8.55 -0.67 -7.83
N ARG A 57 -8.08 -0.27 -6.65
CA ARG A 57 -7.00 0.71 -6.52
C ARG A 57 -5.62 0.12 -6.74
N ASN A 58 -5.35 -1.04 -6.13
CA ASN A 58 -4.00 -1.59 -6.07
C ASN A 58 -3.78 -2.80 -6.97
N ARG A 59 -4.83 -3.31 -7.63
CA ARG A 59 -4.80 -4.55 -8.45
C ARG A 59 -4.36 -5.80 -7.68
N PHE A 60 -4.32 -5.73 -6.35
CA PHE A 60 -4.19 -6.84 -5.41
C PHE A 60 -5.28 -6.71 -4.34
N ASN A 61 -5.48 -7.75 -3.53
CA ASN A 61 -6.50 -7.72 -2.47
C ASN A 61 -6.07 -6.82 -1.30
N GLN A 62 -6.51 -5.56 -1.31
CA GLN A 62 -6.16 -4.60 -0.25
C GLN A 62 -6.63 -5.08 1.13
N ALA A 63 -7.84 -5.66 1.24
CA ALA A 63 -8.36 -6.15 2.51
C ALA A 63 -7.50 -7.26 3.11
N ALA A 64 -6.97 -8.17 2.29
CA ALA A 64 -6.04 -9.20 2.74
C ALA A 64 -4.70 -8.58 3.18
N SER A 65 -4.18 -7.61 2.44
CA SER A 65 -2.94 -6.90 2.79
C SER A 65 -3.07 -6.16 4.13
N ASP A 66 -4.15 -5.40 4.33
CA ASP A 66 -4.42 -4.60 5.53
C ASP A 66 -4.53 -5.44 6.81
N SER A 67 -4.81 -6.74 6.68
CA SER A 67 -4.92 -7.66 7.81
C SER A 67 -3.59 -8.24 8.28
N LEU A 68 -2.51 -8.02 7.53
CA LEU A 68 -1.20 -8.55 7.85
C LEU A 68 -0.38 -7.52 8.63
N PRO A 69 0.28 -7.90 9.74
CA PRO A 69 1.19 -7.00 10.42
C PRO A 69 2.40 -6.69 9.54
N SER A 70 2.90 -5.46 9.63
CA SER A 70 4.05 -4.95 8.89
C SER A 70 5.30 -5.82 9.04
N ASN A 71 5.45 -6.46 10.20
CA ASN A 71 6.55 -7.37 10.55
C ASN A 71 6.14 -8.85 10.53
N ARG A 72 5.21 -9.25 9.66
CA ARG A 72 4.76 -10.66 9.57
C ARG A 72 5.93 -11.61 9.31
N PRO A 73 5.95 -12.80 9.96
CA PRO A 73 6.93 -13.82 9.65
C PRO A 73 6.72 -14.35 8.22
N VAL A 74 7.82 -14.57 7.51
CA VAL A 74 7.83 -15.16 6.15
C VAL A 74 8.72 -16.41 6.19
N PRO A 75 8.28 -17.54 5.61
CA PRO A 75 9.10 -18.75 5.58
C PRO A 75 10.38 -18.53 4.76
N ASP A 76 11.46 -19.17 5.18
CA ASP A 76 12.71 -19.15 4.43
C ASP A 76 12.61 -20.08 3.22
N THR A 77 12.60 -19.50 2.02
CA THR A 77 12.53 -20.23 0.74
C THR A 77 13.90 -20.34 0.05
N ARG A 78 15.00 -20.04 0.76
CA ARG A 78 16.35 -20.18 0.23
C ARG A 78 16.73 -21.65 0.06
N ASN A 79 17.62 -21.92 -0.88
CA ASN A 79 18.15 -23.27 -1.07
C ASN A 79 18.96 -23.69 0.16
N ALA A 80 18.71 -24.89 0.67
CA ALA A 80 19.55 -25.51 1.67
C ALA A 80 20.87 -25.89 0.98
N MET A 81 21.98 -25.31 1.46
CA MET A 81 23.33 -25.55 0.92
C MET A 81 23.71 -27.03 0.98
#